data_AF-B4DR12-F1
#
_entry.id   AF-B4DR12-F1
#
_cell.length_a   1.000
_cell.length_b   1.000
_cell.length_c   1.000
_cell.angle_alpha   90.00
_cell.angle_beta   90.00
_cell.angle_gamma   90.00
#
_symmetry.space_group_name_H-M   'P 1'
#
loop_
_entity.id
_entity.type
_entity.pdbx_description
1 polymer ?
#
loop_
_entity_poly.entity_id
_entity_poly.type
_entity_poly.pdbx_seq_one_letter_code
_entity_poly.pdbx_strand_id
1 'polypeptide(L)'
;MGSILSRRIAGVEDIDIQANSAYRYPPKSGNYFASHFFMGGEKFDTPHPEGYLFGENMDLNFLGSRPVQFPYVTPAPHEPVKTLRSLVNIRKDSLRLVRYKDDADSPTEDGDKPRVLYSLEFTFDADARVAITIYCQASEEFLNGRAVYSPKSPSLQSETVHYKRGVSQQFSLPSFKIDFSEWKDDELNFDLDRGVFPVVIQAVVDEGDVVEVTGHAHVLLAAFEKHMDGSFSVKPLKQKQIVDRVSYLLQEIYGIENKNNQETKPSDDENSDNSNECVVCLSDLRDTLILPCRHLCLCTSCADTLRYQANNCPICRLQL
;
A
#
# COMPACT_ATOMS: atom_id res chain seq x y z
N MET A 1 -25.31 57.27 -1.77
CA MET A 1 -24.59 57.99 -0.71
C MET A 1 -24.39 57.01 0.44
N GLY A 2 -23.21 56.67 0.93
CA GLY A 2 -21.84 57.04 0.63
C GLY A 2 -20.94 56.07 1.40
N SER A 3 -19.81 55.72 0.76
CA SER A 3 -18.59 55.16 1.36
C SER A 3 -18.21 55.93 2.65
N ILE A 4 -17.48 55.37 3.64
CA ILE A 4 -16.01 55.43 3.70
C ILE A 4 -15.47 54.52 4.82
N LEU A 5 -14.32 53.93 4.49
CA LEU A 5 -13.36 53.06 5.19
C LEU A 5 -12.77 53.62 6.51
N SER A 6 -12.16 52.74 7.35
CA SER A 6 -10.69 52.64 7.53
C SER A 6 -10.21 52.17 8.92
N ARG A 7 -9.43 51.07 8.93
CA ARG A 7 -8.15 50.77 9.69
C ARG A 7 -8.18 50.75 11.24
N ARG A 8 -7.40 49.95 12.00
CA ARG A 8 -6.21 49.09 11.81
C ARG A 8 -5.92 48.33 13.12
N ILE A 9 -5.37 47.11 13.02
CA ILE A 9 -4.30 46.47 13.85
C ILE A 9 -4.60 46.15 15.34
N ALA A 10 -4.55 44.87 15.73
CA ALA A 10 -3.41 44.23 16.45
C ALA A 10 -3.89 42.94 17.14
N GLY A 11 -3.16 41.84 16.97
CA GLY A 11 -3.41 40.60 17.72
C GLY A 11 -3.19 39.35 16.87
N VAL A 12 -1.99 39.20 16.32
CA VAL A 12 -1.49 37.88 15.94
C VAL A 12 -1.18 37.20 17.26
N GLU A 13 -2.10 36.36 17.73
CA GLU A 13 -1.72 35.30 18.66
C GLU A 13 -1.19 34.16 17.80
N ASP A 14 0.14 34.05 17.78
CA ASP A 14 0.85 32.87 17.33
C ASP A 14 0.29 31.68 18.09
N ILE A 15 -0.58 30.92 17.43
CA ILE A 15 -0.90 29.56 17.89
C ILE A 15 0.32 28.74 17.52
N ASP A 16 1.16 28.53 18.53
CA ASP A 16 2.23 27.55 18.55
C ASP A 16 1.77 26.30 17.78
N ILE A 17 2.43 26.03 16.65
CA ILE A 17 2.23 24.79 15.89
C ILE A 17 2.93 23.68 16.67
N GLN A 18 2.33 23.30 17.79
CA GLN A 18 2.48 21.99 18.41
C GLN A 18 1.27 21.15 18.01
N ALA A 19 1.17 20.81 16.72
CA ALA A 19 0.15 19.90 16.22
C ALA A 19 0.71 18.48 16.16
N ASN A 20 0.68 17.82 17.32
CA ASN A 20 0.75 16.37 17.43
C ASN A 20 -0.52 15.72 16.83
N SER A 21 -0.28 14.69 16.02
CA SER A 21 -1.13 13.53 15.65
C SER A 21 -2.41 13.66 14.79
N ALA A 22 -2.38 12.88 13.69
CA ALA A 22 -3.46 12.27 12.88
C ALA A 22 -4.31 13.15 11.95
N TYR A 23 -3.88 13.27 10.70
CA TYR A 23 -4.70 13.76 9.58
C TYR A 23 -5.79 12.74 9.22
N ARG A 24 -7.01 13.19 8.92
CA ARG A 24 -8.15 12.31 8.63
C ARG A 24 -8.97 12.76 7.42
N TYR A 25 -9.12 11.85 6.47
CA TYR A 25 -9.92 12.03 5.27
C TYR A 25 -11.36 11.52 5.41
N PRO A 26 -12.36 12.21 4.82
CA PRO A 26 -12.27 13.57 4.28
C PRO A 26 -12.11 14.63 5.40
N PRO A 27 -11.48 15.79 5.14
CA PRO A 27 -11.35 16.85 6.15
C PRO A 27 -12.73 17.35 6.59
N LYS A 28 -12.84 17.80 7.85
CA LYS A 28 -14.10 18.35 8.41
C LYS A 28 -14.60 19.59 7.65
N SER A 29 -13.72 20.34 6.99
CA SER A 29 -14.05 21.49 6.14
C SER A 29 -12.94 21.77 5.11
N GLY A 30 -13.31 22.41 3.99
CA GLY A 30 -12.39 22.81 2.92
C GLY A 30 -12.41 21.89 1.69
N ASN A 31 -11.86 22.39 0.57
CA ASN A 31 -11.68 21.59 -0.63
C ASN A 31 -10.37 20.81 -0.50
N TYR A 32 -10.46 19.48 -0.53
CA TYR A 32 -9.27 18.63 -0.46
C TYR A 32 -8.63 18.40 -1.82
N PHE A 33 -9.47 18.21 -2.84
CA PHE A 33 -9.03 18.04 -4.20
C PHE A 33 -9.23 19.32 -5.00
N ALA A 34 -8.35 19.52 -5.98
CA ALA A 34 -8.59 20.53 -6.99
C ALA A 34 -9.84 20.16 -7.81
N SER A 35 -10.51 21.13 -8.41
CA SER A 35 -11.63 20.90 -9.34
C SER A 35 -11.19 20.30 -10.68
N HIS A 36 -10.00 19.72 -10.74
CA HIS A 36 -9.40 19.16 -11.93
C HIS A 36 -8.37 18.07 -11.56
N PHE A 37 -8.09 17.20 -12.52
CA PHE A 37 -7.01 16.23 -12.45
C PHE A 37 -6.21 16.23 -13.75
N PHE A 38 -5.02 15.65 -13.71
CA PHE A 38 -4.17 15.46 -14.88
C PHE A 38 -4.11 13.99 -15.23
N MET A 39 -4.29 13.65 -16.51
CA MET A 39 -4.21 12.29 -17.02
C MET A 39 -3.70 12.30 -18.45
N GLY A 40 -2.74 11.44 -18.77
CA GLY A 40 -2.20 11.35 -20.13
C GLY A 40 -1.62 12.67 -20.66
N GLY A 41 -1.12 13.55 -19.78
CA GLY A 41 -0.62 14.89 -20.14
C GLY A 41 -1.70 15.96 -20.33
N GLU A 42 -2.97 15.60 -20.22
CA GLU A 42 -4.11 16.52 -20.34
C GLU A 42 -4.72 16.87 -18.99
N LYS A 43 -5.31 18.06 -18.89
CA LYS A 43 -6.05 18.53 -17.72
C LYS A 43 -7.54 18.31 -17.95
N PHE A 44 -8.21 17.68 -16.99
CA PHE A 44 -9.65 17.45 -17.00
C PHE A 44 -10.28 18.15 -15.81
N ASP A 45 -11.27 19.01 -16.07
CA ASP A 45 -12.07 19.62 -15.00
C ASP A 45 -13.15 18.62 -14.53
N THR A 46 -13.40 18.56 -13.23
CA THR A 46 -14.41 17.67 -12.64
C THR A 46 -15.23 18.40 -11.58
N PRO A 47 -16.57 18.27 -11.61
CA PRO A 47 -17.44 18.78 -10.55
C PRO A 47 -17.42 17.91 -9.28
N HIS A 48 -16.90 16.68 -9.38
CA HIS A 48 -16.81 15.69 -8.30
C HIS A 48 -15.37 15.20 -8.15
N PRO A 49 -14.47 16.01 -7.59
CA PRO A 49 -13.05 15.72 -7.59
C PRO A 49 -12.68 14.51 -6.71
N GLU A 50 -13.50 14.16 -5.72
CA GLU A 50 -13.42 12.93 -4.95
C GLU A 50 -13.78 11.66 -5.75
N GLY A 51 -14.48 11.80 -6.87
CA GLY A 51 -14.88 10.68 -7.73
C GLY A 51 -13.75 10.15 -8.61
N TYR A 52 -12.63 10.87 -8.72
CA TYR A 52 -11.49 10.53 -9.57
C TYR A 52 -10.27 10.04 -8.78
N LEU A 53 -10.50 9.48 -7.60
CA LEU A 53 -9.46 8.72 -6.91
C LEU A 53 -9.30 7.35 -7.57
N PHE A 54 -8.04 6.95 -7.78
CA PHE A 54 -7.68 5.59 -8.15
C PHE A 54 -7.82 4.60 -6.98
N GLY A 55 -8.83 4.79 -6.11
CA GLY A 55 -9.01 4.09 -4.84
C GLY A 55 -10.17 4.67 -4.05
N GLU A 56 -10.32 4.26 -2.80
CA GLU A 56 -11.36 4.80 -1.91
C GLU A 56 -10.87 6.07 -1.19
N ASN A 57 -11.75 7.00 -0.86
CA ASN A 57 -11.37 8.18 -0.06
C ASN A 57 -10.68 7.81 1.26
N MET A 58 -11.08 6.67 1.85
CA MET A 58 -10.48 6.16 3.08
C MET A 58 -9.02 5.73 2.91
N ASP A 59 -8.58 5.42 1.69
CA ASP A 59 -7.21 4.98 1.40
C ASP A 59 -6.17 6.08 1.67
N LEU A 60 -6.61 7.34 1.62
CA LEU A 60 -5.76 8.48 1.90
C LEU A 60 -5.32 8.54 3.37
N ASN A 61 -6.02 7.85 4.28
CA ASN A 61 -5.58 7.72 5.67
C ASN A 61 -4.31 6.87 5.81
N PHE A 62 -3.88 6.17 4.76
CA PHE A 62 -2.60 5.47 4.68
C PHE A 62 -1.51 6.34 4.03
N LEU A 63 -1.79 7.60 3.71
CA LEU A 63 -0.80 8.53 3.17
C LEU A 63 -0.45 9.61 4.20
N GLY A 64 0.68 10.28 3.96
CA GLY A 64 1.15 11.35 4.84
C GLY A 64 0.19 12.53 4.87
N SER A 65 0.13 13.19 6.03
CA SER A 65 -0.71 14.37 6.29
C SER A 65 -0.25 15.66 5.63
N ARG A 66 0.99 15.68 5.13
CA ARG A 66 1.66 16.87 4.62
C ARG A 66 1.78 16.78 3.10
N PRO A 67 1.50 17.87 2.36
CA PRO A 67 1.79 17.93 0.95
C PRO A 67 3.28 17.65 0.71
N VAL A 68 3.55 16.76 -0.25
CA VAL A 68 4.91 16.47 -0.72
C VAL A 68 5.08 17.15 -2.07
N GLN A 69 6.22 17.79 -2.29
CA GLN A 69 6.56 18.30 -3.61
C GLN A 69 6.83 17.11 -4.54
N PHE A 70 6.03 16.97 -5.60
CA PHE A 70 6.22 15.92 -6.58
C PHE A 70 7.52 16.18 -7.37
N PRO A 71 8.46 15.23 -7.42
CA PRO A 71 9.80 15.47 -7.96
C PRO A 71 9.85 15.43 -9.48
N TYR A 72 8.80 14.92 -10.14
CA TYR A 72 8.75 14.80 -11.59
C TYR A 72 7.98 15.96 -12.21
N VAL A 73 8.51 16.45 -13.32
CA VAL A 73 7.83 17.44 -14.17
C VAL A 73 6.80 16.73 -15.04
N THR A 74 5.66 17.37 -15.29
CA THR A 74 4.67 16.87 -16.25
C THR A 74 5.34 16.69 -17.62
N PRO A 75 5.40 15.47 -18.18
CA PRO A 75 5.98 15.25 -19.49
C PRO A 75 5.19 16.00 -20.56
N ALA A 76 5.85 16.36 -21.66
CA ALA A 76 5.16 16.94 -22.82
C ALA A 76 4.16 15.91 -23.41
N PRO A 77 3.08 16.33 -24.09
CA PRO A 77 2.04 15.42 -24.61
C PRO A 77 2.53 14.26 -25.50
N HIS A 78 3.72 14.38 -26.08
CA HIS A 78 4.34 13.38 -26.95
C HIS A 78 5.51 12.63 -26.31
N GLU A 79 5.87 12.96 -25.06
CA GLU A 79 6.91 12.25 -24.33
C GLU A 79 6.26 11.05 -23.59
N PRO A 80 6.82 9.84 -23.73
CA PRO A 80 6.28 8.68 -23.03
C PRO A 80 6.39 8.86 -21.51
N VAL A 81 5.38 8.38 -20.79
CA VAL A 81 5.38 8.39 -19.32
C VAL A 81 6.52 7.52 -18.82
N LYS A 82 7.37 8.08 -17.95
CA LYS A 82 8.45 7.34 -17.31
C LYS A 82 7.88 6.39 -16.26
N THR A 83 8.29 5.12 -16.32
CA THR A 83 7.91 4.12 -15.32
C THR A 83 8.68 4.35 -14.01
N LEU A 84 7.99 4.18 -12.88
CA LEU A 84 8.65 4.15 -11.56
C LEU A 84 9.37 2.81 -11.38
N ARG A 85 10.63 2.86 -10.96
CA ARG A 85 11.42 1.65 -10.70
C ARG A 85 11.23 1.18 -9.26
N SER A 86 10.39 0.17 -9.06
CA SER A 86 10.31 -0.57 -7.80
C SER A 86 11.50 -1.53 -7.71
N LEU A 87 12.39 -1.29 -6.74
CA LEU A 87 13.60 -2.10 -6.52
C LEU A 87 13.38 -3.25 -5.54
N VAL A 88 12.25 -3.24 -4.84
CA VAL A 88 11.87 -4.30 -3.91
C VAL A 88 10.35 -4.43 -3.89
N ASN A 89 9.87 -5.66 -3.91
CA ASN A 89 8.46 -5.99 -3.92
C ASN A 89 8.17 -7.13 -2.95
N ILE A 90 7.36 -6.85 -1.93
CA ILE A 90 6.85 -7.90 -1.03
C ILE A 90 5.60 -8.50 -1.68
N ARG A 91 5.54 -9.82 -1.85
CA ARG A 91 4.37 -10.50 -2.41
C ARG A 91 3.31 -10.66 -1.31
N LYS A 92 2.36 -9.74 -1.24
CA LYS A 92 1.36 -9.70 -0.16
C LYS A 92 0.57 -11.00 -0.01
N ASP A 93 0.31 -11.72 -1.09
CA ASP A 93 -0.43 -12.97 -1.15
C ASP A 93 0.33 -14.14 -0.51
N SER A 94 1.65 -14.00 -0.37
CA SER A 94 2.50 -14.99 0.29
C SER A 94 2.62 -14.78 1.81
N LEU A 95 2.11 -13.67 2.34
CA LEU A 95 2.21 -13.33 3.76
C LEU A 95 1.41 -14.33 4.60
N ARG A 96 2.08 -14.96 5.57
CA ARG A 96 1.44 -15.91 6.49
C ARG A 96 2.04 -15.85 7.89
N LEU A 97 1.27 -16.36 8.86
CA LEU A 97 1.77 -16.67 10.19
C LEU A 97 2.18 -18.14 10.28
N VAL A 98 3.31 -18.39 10.91
CA VAL A 98 3.76 -19.73 11.30
C VAL A 98 3.64 -19.85 12.81
N ARG A 99 2.91 -20.86 13.25
CA ARG A 99 2.62 -21.12 14.66
C ARG A 99 3.74 -21.98 15.28
N TYR A 100 4.25 -21.53 16.42
CA TYR A 100 5.17 -22.26 17.27
C TYR A 100 4.47 -22.60 18.58
N LYS A 101 4.64 -23.84 19.01
CA LYS A 101 4.38 -24.22 20.40
C LYS A 101 5.66 -24.02 21.17
N ASP A 102 5.57 -23.41 22.33
CA ASP A 102 6.69 -23.39 23.26
C ASP A 102 6.84 -24.81 23.82
N ASP A 103 7.68 -25.63 23.18
CA ASP A 103 8.06 -26.95 23.70
C ASP A 103 9.04 -26.72 24.84
N ALA A 104 8.50 -26.39 26.01
CA ALA A 104 9.25 -26.30 27.24
C ALA A 104 9.62 -27.71 27.71
N ASP A 105 10.85 -28.14 27.39
CA ASP A 105 11.62 -29.11 28.20
C ASP A 105 11.98 -28.56 29.60
N SER A 106 11.41 -27.41 30.01
CA SER A 106 11.48 -26.91 31.38
C SER A 106 10.25 -27.38 32.17
N PRO A 107 10.43 -27.99 33.36
CA PRO A 107 9.32 -28.38 34.21
C PRO A 107 8.68 -27.10 34.77
N THR A 108 7.53 -26.69 34.22
CA THR A 108 6.73 -25.64 34.83
C THR A 108 5.85 -26.26 35.91
N GLU A 109 6.16 -25.92 37.16
CA GLU A 109 5.18 -26.01 38.25
C GLU A 109 3.99 -25.09 37.89
N ASP A 110 2.79 -25.58 38.17
CA ASP A 110 1.48 -24.94 37.96
C ASP A 110 1.00 -24.75 36.51
N GLY A 111 0.18 -25.71 36.05
CA GLY A 111 -1.14 -25.51 35.42
C GLY A 111 -1.35 -24.58 34.23
N ASP A 112 -0.34 -23.88 33.73
CA ASP A 112 -0.48 -22.82 32.74
C ASP A 112 -0.63 -23.40 31.33
N LYS A 113 -1.53 -22.80 30.55
CA LYS A 113 -1.76 -23.21 29.16
C LYS A 113 -0.46 -23.03 28.36
N PRO A 114 -0.13 -23.95 27.43
CA PRO A 114 1.07 -23.83 26.62
C PRO A 114 1.07 -22.51 25.85
N ARG A 115 2.17 -21.76 25.98
CA ARG A 115 2.36 -20.47 25.30
C ARG A 115 2.44 -20.71 23.79
N VAL A 116 1.59 -20.01 23.03
CA VAL A 116 1.55 -20.11 21.58
C VAL A 116 2.14 -18.84 20.99
N LEU A 117 3.18 -19.01 20.19
CA LEU A 117 3.93 -17.93 19.57
C LEU A 117 3.79 -18.00 18.06
N TYR A 118 3.94 -16.87 17.38
CA TYR A 118 3.84 -16.81 15.92
C TYR A 118 5.02 -16.07 15.29
N SER A 119 5.49 -16.50 14.13
CA SER A 119 6.41 -15.72 13.29
C SER A 119 5.77 -15.41 11.94
N LEU A 120 6.27 -14.38 11.26
CA LEU A 120 5.84 -14.04 9.91
C LEU A 120 6.75 -14.70 8.88
N GLU A 121 6.14 -15.16 7.80
CA GLU A 121 6.84 -15.60 6.59
C GLU A 121 6.21 -14.98 5.36
N PHE A 122 7.04 -14.64 4.38
CA PHE A 122 6.59 -14.12 3.10
C PHE A 122 7.68 -14.25 2.04
N THR A 123 7.27 -14.16 0.79
CA THR A 123 8.13 -14.09 -0.39
C THR A 123 8.31 -12.64 -0.82
N PHE A 124 9.51 -12.28 -1.26
CA PHE A 124 9.79 -10.98 -1.83
C PHE A 124 10.76 -11.09 -3.01
N ASP A 125 10.74 -10.06 -3.86
CA ASP A 125 11.67 -9.87 -4.97
C ASP A 125 12.48 -8.60 -4.68
N ALA A 126 13.78 -8.64 -4.94
CA ALA A 126 14.67 -7.51 -4.75
C ALA A 126 15.64 -7.38 -5.93
N ASP A 127 15.63 -6.22 -6.60
CA ASP A 127 16.57 -5.86 -7.66
C ASP A 127 17.81 -5.11 -7.12
N ALA A 128 17.91 -4.99 -5.80
CA ALA A 128 18.97 -4.35 -5.05
C ALA A 128 19.20 -5.09 -3.72
N ARG A 129 20.30 -4.80 -3.02
CA ARG A 129 20.44 -5.16 -1.60
C ARG A 129 19.33 -4.50 -0.79
N VAL A 130 18.79 -5.24 0.18
CA VAL A 130 17.62 -4.82 0.95
C VAL A 130 17.79 -5.18 2.42
N ALA A 131 17.36 -4.28 3.29
CA ALA A 131 17.23 -4.47 4.72
C ALA A 131 15.74 -4.57 5.08
N ILE A 132 15.34 -5.67 5.71
CA ILE A 132 13.94 -5.94 6.06
C ILE A 132 13.78 -5.93 7.58
N THR A 133 12.81 -5.16 8.06
CA THR A 133 12.45 -5.05 9.48
C THR A 133 10.95 -5.19 9.67
N ILE A 134 10.54 -5.90 10.73
CA ILE A 134 9.15 -6.06 11.15
C ILE A 134 8.91 -5.18 12.37
N TYR A 135 7.81 -4.44 12.35
CA TYR A 135 7.33 -3.64 13.47
C TYR A 135 5.91 -4.06 13.83
N CYS A 136 5.67 -4.36 15.10
CA CYS A 136 4.35 -4.65 15.64
C CYS A 136 3.85 -3.46 16.46
N GLN A 137 2.55 -3.19 16.41
CA GLN A 137 1.90 -2.05 17.06
C GLN A 137 2.68 -0.74 16.87
N ALA A 138 2.92 -0.36 15.62
CA ALA A 138 3.78 0.77 15.27
C ALA A 138 3.00 1.95 14.70
N SER A 139 3.41 3.17 15.07
CA SER A 139 2.97 4.40 14.43
C SER A 139 3.89 4.77 13.27
N GLU A 140 3.35 5.43 12.25
CA GLU A 140 4.12 5.91 11.10
C GLU A 140 4.40 7.41 11.20
N GLU A 141 5.64 7.78 10.93
CA GLU A 141 6.05 9.15 10.66
C GLU A 141 6.75 9.21 9.30
N PHE A 142 6.41 10.20 8.47
CA PHE A 142 7.09 10.40 7.19
C PHE A 142 8.07 11.58 7.30
N LEU A 143 9.36 11.26 7.40
CA LEU A 143 10.43 12.22 7.66
C LEU A 143 11.42 12.23 6.48
N ASN A 144 11.65 13.42 5.91
CA ASN A 144 12.62 13.62 4.82
C ASN A 144 12.46 12.67 3.62
N GLY A 145 11.22 12.27 3.31
CA GLY A 145 10.94 11.34 2.21
C GLY A 145 11.03 9.86 2.58
N ARG A 146 11.15 9.52 3.87
CA ARG A 146 11.24 8.15 4.36
C ARG A 146 10.12 7.88 5.35
N ALA A 147 9.49 6.72 5.25
CA ALA A 147 8.62 6.22 6.31
C ALA A 147 9.48 5.67 7.45
N VAL A 148 9.21 6.14 8.66
CA VAL A 148 9.81 5.70 9.91
C VAL A 148 8.69 5.10 10.74
N TYR A 149 8.89 3.88 11.22
CA TYR A 149 7.93 3.17 12.06
C TYR A 149 8.46 3.07 13.49
N SER A 150 7.65 3.52 14.44
CA SER A 150 7.99 3.53 15.86
C SER A 150 7.04 2.61 16.62
N PRO A 151 7.51 1.46 17.13
CA PRO A 151 6.69 0.55 17.93
C PRO A 151 6.50 1.11 19.34
N LYS A 152 5.45 0.64 20.05
CA LYS A 152 5.22 1.02 21.47
C LYS A 152 6.35 0.55 22.41
N SER A 153 7.04 -0.53 22.08
CA SER A 153 8.17 -1.06 22.84
C SER A 153 9.24 -1.65 21.92
N PRO A 154 10.52 -1.69 22.33
CA PRO A 154 11.59 -2.30 21.54
C PRO A 154 11.39 -3.80 21.25
N SER A 155 10.67 -4.53 22.11
CA SER A 155 10.37 -5.95 21.91
C SER A 155 9.40 -6.22 20.76
N LEU A 156 8.69 -5.19 20.30
CA LEU A 156 7.77 -5.25 19.17
C LEU A 156 8.48 -4.90 17.84
N GLN A 157 9.80 -4.79 17.85
CA GLN A 157 10.63 -4.62 16.66
C GLN A 157 11.51 -5.84 16.45
N SER A 158 11.58 -6.35 15.23
CA SER A 158 12.55 -7.39 14.89
C SER A 158 13.95 -6.83 14.73
N GLU A 159 14.95 -7.72 14.75
CA GLU A 159 16.23 -7.41 14.12
C GLU A 159 16.06 -7.11 12.63
N THR A 160 16.96 -6.31 12.07
CA THR A 160 16.99 -6.01 10.64
C THR A 160 17.75 -7.08 9.89
N VAL A 161 17.08 -7.77 8.98
CA VAL A 161 17.68 -8.85 8.18
C VAL A 161 18.08 -8.32 6.81
N HIS A 162 19.31 -8.58 6.40
CA HIS A 162 19.87 -8.06 5.16
C HIS A 162 19.93 -9.15 4.09
N TYR A 163 19.46 -8.82 2.89
CA TYR A 163 19.43 -9.71 1.74
C TYR A 163 20.15 -9.08 0.56
N LYS A 164 20.72 -9.95 -0.28
CA LYS A 164 21.25 -9.55 -1.59
C LYS A 164 20.11 -9.44 -2.61
N ARG A 165 20.44 -8.87 -3.77
CA ARG A 165 19.59 -8.93 -4.96
C ARG A 165 19.20 -10.38 -5.27
N GLY A 166 17.93 -10.61 -5.57
CA GLY A 166 17.39 -11.93 -5.89
C GLY A 166 15.86 -11.91 -6.02
N VAL A 167 15.33 -12.84 -6.79
CA VAL A 167 13.89 -13.04 -7.02
C VAL A 167 13.37 -14.23 -6.22
N SER A 168 12.09 -14.23 -5.87
CA SER A 168 11.41 -15.28 -5.11
C SER A 168 12.10 -15.65 -3.79
N GLN A 169 12.74 -14.67 -3.15
CA GLN A 169 13.43 -14.87 -1.87
C GLN A 169 12.43 -15.08 -0.75
N GLN A 170 12.75 -15.97 0.19
CA GLN A 170 11.91 -16.24 1.36
C GLN A 170 12.43 -15.48 2.57
N PHE A 171 11.55 -14.73 3.23
CA PHE A 171 11.79 -14.18 4.55
C PHE A 171 11.21 -15.14 5.60
N SER A 172 12.02 -15.53 6.57
CA SER A 172 11.61 -16.20 7.80
C SER A 172 12.56 -15.78 8.92
N LEU A 173 12.01 -15.43 10.08
CA LEU A 173 12.79 -14.96 11.23
C LEU A 173 12.28 -15.60 12.53
N PRO A 174 12.64 -16.87 12.81
CA PRO A 174 12.16 -17.58 13.99
C PRO A 174 12.62 -16.97 15.33
N SER A 175 13.63 -16.10 15.33
CA SER A 175 14.10 -15.34 16.50
C SER A 175 13.10 -14.26 16.94
N PHE A 176 12.28 -13.74 16.02
CA PHE A 176 11.26 -12.75 16.30
C PHE A 176 9.88 -13.42 16.34
N LYS A 177 9.38 -13.61 17.57
CA LYS A 177 8.09 -14.26 17.83
C LYS A 177 7.10 -13.26 18.42
N ILE A 178 5.90 -13.25 17.86
CA ILE A 178 4.76 -12.47 18.32
C ILE A 178 3.96 -13.32 19.29
N ASP A 179 3.75 -12.77 20.48
CA ASP A 179 2.86 -13.32 21.49
C ASP A 179 1.61 -12.45 21.58
N PHE A 180 0.45 -13.02 21.23
CA PHE A 180 -0.84 -12.33 21.28
C PHE A 180 -1.54 -12.42 22.64
N SER A 181 -0.97 -13.12 23.64
CA SER A 181 -1.61 -13.31 24.94
C SER A 181 -1.91 -12.01 25.68
N GLU A 182 -1.05 -11.00 25.51
CA GLU A 182 -1.20 -9.67 26.13
C GLU A 182 -1.91 -8.65 25.22
N TRP A 183 -2.21 -9.02 23.97
CA TRP A 183 -2.82 -8.10 23.00
C TRP A 183 -4.33 -8.05 23.19
N LYS A 184 -4.87 -6.83 23.17
CA LYS A 184 -6.32 -6.63 23.18
C LYS A 184 -6.91 -6.81 21.78
N ASP A 185 -8.19 -7.15 21.69
CA ASP A 185 -8.85 -7.39 20.39
C ASP A 185 -8.81 -6.13 19.47
N ASP A 186 -8.81 -4.93 20.03
CA ASP A 186 -8.66 -3.65 19.31
C ASP A 186 -7.23 -3.35 18.84
N GLU A 187 -6.25 -4.17 19.23
CA GLU A 187 -4.85 -4.07 18.79
C GLU A 187 -4.52 -4.99 17.61
N LEU A 188 -5.41 -5.92 17.31
CA LEU A 188 -5.25 -6.87 16.20
C LEU A 188 -5.56 -6.22 14.85
N ASN A 189 -6.46 -5.23 14.83
CA ASN A 189 -6.89 -4.53 13.62
C ASN A 189 -6.37 -3.10 13.57
N PHE A 190 -6.23 -2.57 12.36
CA PHE A 190 -5.87 -1.17 12.18
C PHE A 190 -7.04 -0.29 12.60
N ASP A 191 -6.78 0.54 13.62
CA ASP A 191 -7.69 1.56 14.08
C ASP A 191 -7.19 2.94 13.64
N LEU A 192 -7.98 3.57 12.77
CA LEU A 192 -7.77 4.92 12.26
C LEU A 192 -7.69 5.96 13.40
N ASP A 193 -8.37 5.73 14.52
CA ASP A 193 -8.37 6.66 15.63
C ASP A 193 -7.03 6.70 16.35
N ARG A 194 -6.40 5.52 16.46
CA ARG A 194 -5.14 5.34 17.18
C ARG A 194 -3.93 5.61 16.28
N GLY A 195 -4.06 5.44 14.97
CA GLY A 195 -2.95 5.58 14.02
C GLY A 195 -1.83 4.57 14.26
N VAL A 196 -2.17 3.42 14.84
CA VAL A 196 -1.24 2.33 15.16
C VAL A 196 -1.52 1.16 14.24
N PHE A 197 -0.52 0.77 13.47
CA PHE A 197 -0.56 -0.41 12.61
C PHE A 197 -0.25 -1.67 13.42
N PRO A 198 -1.11 -2.71 13.39
CA PRO A 198 -0.85 -3.96 14.11
C PRO A 198 0.47 -4.60 13.70
N VAL A 199 0.74 -4.62 12.39
CA VAL A 199 2.04 -5.02 11.86
C VAL A 199 2.41 -4.26 10.59
N VAL A 200 3.69 -3.92 10.51
CA VAL A 200 4.34 -3.29 9.37
C VAL A 200 5.57 -4.12 9.00
N ILE A 201 5.67 -4.47 7.73
CA ILE A 201 6.88 -5.06 7.15
C ILE A 201 7.51 -4.00 6.26
N GLN A 202 8.69 -3.54 6.63
CA GLN A 202 9.43 -2.52 5.89
C GLN A 202 10.66 -3.15 5.24
N ALA A 203 10.74 -3.06 3.91
CA ALA A 203 11.89 -3.49 3.13
C ALA A 203 12.54 -2.26 2.48
N VAL A 204 13.70 -1.84 3.01
CA VAL A 204 14.44 -0.65 2.57
C VAL A 204 15.61 -1.06 1.68
N VAL A 205 15.79 -0.37 0.55
CA VAL A 205 16.96 -0.58 -0.31
C VAL A 205 18.22 -0.10 0.41
N ASP A 206 19.21 -0.98 0.51
CA ASP A 206 20.50 -0.76 1.19
C ASP A 206 21.67 -1.01 0.22
N GLU A 207 21.80 -0.15 -0.79
CA GLU A 207 22.89 -0.18 -1.77
C GLU A 207 24.06 0.74 -1.41
N GLY A 208 24.33 0.95 -0.11
CA GLY A 208 25.38 1.87 0.34
C GLY A 208 25.09 3.32 -0.09
N ASP A 209 26.13 4.07 -0.46
CA ASP A 209 26.05 5.51 -0.75
C ASP A 209 25.48 5.87 -2.13
N VAL A 210 24.74 4.96 -2.78
CA VAL A 210 24.07 5.24 -4.06
C VAL A 210 22.88 6.17 -3.80
N VAL A 211 23.10 7.47 -4.00
CA VAL A 211 22.13 8.54 -3.72
C VAL A 211 20.80 8.35 -4.47
N GLU A 212 20.85 7.84 -5.70
CA GLU A 212 19.65 7.68 -6.56
C GLU A 212 18.61 6.70 -6.01
N VAL A 213 19.04 5.70 -5.24
CA VAL A 213 18.12 4.68 -4.67
C VAL A 213 17.93 4.86 -3.17
N THR A 214 18.56 5.88 -2.60
CA THR A 214 18.56 6.16 -1.18
C THR A 214 17.16 6.53 -0.70
N GLY A 215 16.61 5.71 0.20
CA GLY A 215 15.26 5.87 0.73
C GLY A 215 14.18 5.16 -0.09
N HIS A 216 14.54 4.42 -1.15
CA HIS A 216 13.61 3.51 -1.81
C HIS A 216 13.22 2.40 -0.84
N ALA A 217 11.92 2.12 -0.76
CA ALA A 217 11.42 1.08 0.13
C ALA A 217 10.09 0.53 -0.35
N HIS A 218 9.77 -0.68 0.08
CA HIS A 218 8.44 -1.25 0.01
C HIS A 218 7.93 -1.48 1.43
N VAL A 219 6.69 -1.08 1.69
CA VAL A 219 6.04 -1.29 2.97
C VAL A 219 4.79 -2.12 2.75
N LEU A 220 4.64 -3.20 3.51
CA LEU A 220 3.40 -3.96 3.62
C LEU A 220 2.78 -3.72 5.00
N LEU A 221 1.59 -3.14 5.02
CA LEU A 221 0.77 -2.97 6.22
C LEU A 221 -0.19 -4.16 6.32
N ALA A 222 -0.31 -4.74 7.51
CA ALA A 222 -1.19 -5.87 7.76
C ALA A 222 -1.88 -5.78 9.14
N ALA A 223 -2.96 -6.53 9.28
CA ALA A 223 -3.69 -6.76 10.51
C ALA A 223 -3.70 -8.25 10.87
N PHE A 224 -4.11 -8.57 12.08
CA PHE A 224 -4.31 -9.93 12.55
C PHE A 224 -5.80 -10.23 12.70
N GLU A 225 -6.20 -11.43 12.33
CA GLU A 225 -7.55 -11.94 12.56
C GLU A 225 -7.49 -13.10 13.55
N LYS A 226 -8.26 -13.01 14.63
CA LYS A 226 -8.41 -14.07 15.63
C LYS A 226 -9.55 -14.99 15.23
N HIS A 227 -9.27 -16.27 15.10
CA HIS A 227 -10.24 -17.30 14.76
C HIS A 227 -10.96 -17.84 16.00
N MET A 228 -12.10 -18.49 15.79
CA MET A 228 -12.92 -19.06 16.88
C MET A 228 -12.20 -20.15 17.68
N ASP A 229 -11.22 -20.83 17.05
CA ASP A 229 -10.39 -21.85 17.70
C ASP A 229 -9.22 -21.26 18.52
N GLY A 230 -9.13 -19.93 18.58
CA GLY A 230 -8.06 -19.19 19.26
C GLY A 230 -6.76 -19.08 18.46
N SER A 231 -6.71 -19.58 17.22
CA SER A 231 -5.60 -19.34 16.31
C SER A 231 -5.66 -17.93 15.70
N PHE A 232 -4.54 -17.48 15.14
CA PHE A 232 -4.44 -16.17 14.48
C PHE A 232 -4.00 -16.35 13.03
N SER A 233 -4.54 -15.53 12.15
CA SER A 233 -4.04 -15.32 10.79
C SER A 233 -3.63 -13.86 10.60
N VAL A 234 -2.92 -13.58 9.51
CA VAL A 234 -2.47 -12.25 9.13
C VAL A 234 -3.11 -11.88 7.79
N LYS A 235 -3.56 -10.63 7.68
CA LYS A 235 -4.24 -10.11 6.51
C LYS A 235 -3.57 -8.83 6.01
N PRO A 236 -3.06 -8.82 4.77
CA PRO A 236 -2.61 -7.60 4.10
C PRO A 236 -3.71 -6.54 4.08
N LEU A 237 -3.36 -5.31 4.46
CA LEU A 237 -4.23 -4.14 4.38
C LEU A 237 -3.91 -3.31 3.15
N LYS A 238 -2.67 -2.80 3.08
CA LYS A 238 -2.20 -1.90 2.03
C LYS A 238 -0.70 -2.09 1.79
N GLN A 239 -0.27 -1.77 0.58
CA GLN A 239 1.14 -1.73 0.21
C GLN A 239 1.53 -0.31 -0.18
N LYS A 240 2.71 0.13 0.26
CA LYS A 240 3.30 1.39 -0.16
C LYS A 240 4.61 1.15 -0.88
N GLN A 241 4.79 1.84 -1.99
CA GLN A 241 6.07 1.95 -2.65
C GLN A 241 6.62 3.34 -2.39
N ILE A 242 7.83 3.44 -1.87
CA ILE A 242 8.52 4.70 -1.65
C ILE A 242 9.63 4.79 -2.69
N VAL A 243 9.58 5.81 -3.55
CA VAL A 243 10.53 6.08 -4.64
C VAL A 243 10.73 7.59 -4.71
N ASP A 244 11.97 8.04 -4.86
CA ASP A 244 12.31 9.47 -4.96
C ASP A 244 11.63 10.35 -3.89
N ARG A 245 11.59 9.85 -2.64
CA ARG A 245 11.00 10.51 -1.46
C ARG A 245 9.48 10.68 -1.50
N VAL A 246 8.81 10.08 -2.47
CA VAL A 246 7.34 10.07 -2.59
C VAL A 246 6.82 8.71 -2.20
N SER A 247 5.72 8.70 -1.44
CA SER A 247 5.00 7.48 -1.05
C SER A 247 3.82 7.26 -1.99
N TYR A 248 3.80 6.10 -2.63
CA TYR A 248 2.75 5.65 -3.54
C TYR A 248 1.97 4.53 -2.87
N LEU A 249 0.66 4.69 -2.72
CA LEU A 249 -0.21 3.61 -2.27
C LEU A 249 -0.56 2.71 -3.46
N LEU A 250 -0.24 1.42 -3.33
CA LEU A 250 -0.48 0.45 -4.40
C LEU A 250 -1.94 0.04 -4.44
N GLN A 251 -2.47 -0.03 -5.66
CA GLN A 251 -3.85 -0.37 -5.96
C GLN A 251 -3.87 -1.57 -6.88
N GLU A 252 -4.73 -2.54 -6.59
CA GLU A 252 -4.92 -3.69 -7.45
C GLU A 252 -5.55 -3.26 -8.78
N ILE A 253 -5.22 -4.00 -9.83
CA ILE A 253 -5.87 -3.90 -11.13
C ILE A 253 -6.62 -5.21 -11.34
N TYR A 254 -7.92 -5.11 -11.59
CA TYR A 254 -8.76 -6.28 -11.81
C TYR A 254 -8.58 -6.79 -13.24
N GLY A 255 -8.43 -8.10 -13.40
CA GLY A 255 -8.19 -8.71 -14.70
C GLY A 255 -6.71 -8.77 -15.10
N ILE A 256 -5.77 -8.38 -14.22
CA ILE A 256 -4.36 -8.76 -14.39
C ILE A 256 -4.17 -10.14 -13.77
N GLU A 257 -3.96 -11.15 -14.61
CA GLU A 257 -3.60 -12.48 -14.14
C GLU A 257 -2.07 -12.62 -14.02
N ASN A 258 -1.60 -13.00 -12.84
CA ASN A 258 -0.18 -13.27 -12.60
C ASN A 258 0.23 -14.60 -13.23
N LYS A 259 0.84 -14.55 -14.43
CA LYS A 259 1.39 -15.73 -15.12
C LYS A 259 2.47 -16.50 -14.32
N ASN A 260 3.07 -15.89 -13.31
CA ASN A 260 4.17 -16.50 -12.54
C ASN A 260 3.78 -17.73 -11.69
N ASN A 261 2.49 -18.03 -11.50
CA ASN A 261 2.06 -19.21 -10.75
C ASN A 261 1.78 -20.45 -11.62
N GLN A 262 1.86 -20.35 -12.96
CA GLN A 262 1.52 -21.44 -13.87
C GLN A 262 2.70 -22.34 -14.29
N GLU A 263 3.95 -21.98 -14.00
CA GLU A 263 5.12 -22.80 -14.44
C GLU A 263 5.25 -24.18 -13.72
N THR A 264 4.35 -24.53 -12.79
CA THR A 264 4.42 -25.81 -12.06
C THR A 264 3.30 -26.81 -12.37
N LYS A 265 2.43 -26.56 -13.36
CA LYS A 265 1.47 -27.56 -13.84
C LYS A 265 1.53 -27.71 -15.35
N PRO A 266 1.74 -28.93 -15.90
CA PRO A 266 1.46 -29.19 -17.30
C PRO A 266 -0.07 -29.19 -17.45
N SER A 267 -0.62 -28.13 -18.05
CA SER A 267 -2.05 -28.05 -18.33
C SER A 267 -2.31 -28.57 -19.75
N ASP A 268 -2.73 -29.83 -19.84
CA ASP A 268 -3.36 -30.44 -21.03
C ASP A 268 -4.83 -29.97 -21.20
N ASP A 269 -5.12 -28.69 -20.95
CA ASP A 269 -6.46 -28.11 -21.15
C ASP A 269 -6.41 -27.04 -22.24
N GLU A 270 -6.94 -27.36 -23.42
CA GLU A 270 -7.06 -26.49 -24.61
C GLU A 270 -7.96 -25.24 -24.39
N ASN A 271 -8.36 -24.95 -23.14
CA ASN A 271 -9.30 -23.89 -22.78
C ASN A 271 -8.68 -22.79 -21.87
N SER A 272 -7.36 -22.81 -21.68
CA SER A 272 -6.63 -21.89 -20.78
C SER A 272 -6.17 -20.58 -21.43
N ASP A 273 -6.23 -20.44 -22.76
CA ASP A 273 -5.58 -19.31 -23.46
C ASP A 273 -6.44 -18.03 -23.52
N ASN A 274 -7.75 -18.12 -23.36
CA ASN A 274 -8.66 -16.97 -23.51
C ASN A 274 -8.71 -16.04 -22.28
N SER A 275 -7.97 -16.36 -21.22
CA SER A 275 -8.00 -15.56 -20.00
C SER A 275 -7.43 -14.16 -20.21
N ASN A 276 -6.62 -13.94 -21.25
CA ASN A 276 -5.93 -12.68 -21.55
C ASN A 276 -6.54 -11.86 -22.70
N GLU A 277 -7.62 -12.33 -23.28
CA GLU A 277 -8.26 -11.69 -24.42
C GLU A 277 -9.25 -10.60 -23.99
N CYS A 278 -9.43 -9.63 -24.87
CA CYS A 278 -10.43 -8.57 -24.74
C CYS A 278 -11.82 -9.19 -24.65
N VAL A 279 -12.61 -8.78 -23.65
CA VAL A 279 -13.95 -9.35 -23.40
C VAL A 279 -14.97 -8.99 -24.47
N VAL A 280 -14.64 -8.07 -25.38
CA VAL A 280 -15.52 -7.60 -26.46
C VAL A 280 -15.23 -8.34 -27.77
N CYS A 281 -13.97 -8.36 -28.22
CA CYS A 281 -13.62 -9.00 -29.49
C CYS A 281 -13.19 -10.47 -29.35
N LEU A 282 -12.83 -10.91 -28.13
CA LEU A 282 -12.34 -12.27 -27.84
C LEU A 282 -11.19 -12.69 -28.78
N SER A 283 -10.29 -11.74 -29.09
CA SER A 283 -9.22 -11.93 -30.07
C SER A 283 -7.97 -11.18 -29.65
N ASP A 284 -8.05 -9.85 -29.55
CA ASP A 284 -6.89 -9.03 -29.16
C ASP A 284 -6.63 -9.12 -27.66
N LEU A 285 -5.37 -8.95 -27.26
CA LEU A 285 -4.99 -8.92 -25.84
C LEU A 285 -5.54 -7.69 -25.12
N ARG A 286 -5.85 -7.86 -23.83
CA ARG A 286 -6.20 -6.74 -22.95
C ARG A 286 -4.98 -5.84 -22.71
N ASP A 287 -5.10 -4.57 -23.07
CA ASP A 287 -4.05 -3.56 -22.93
C ASP A 287 -4.58 -2.23 -22.35
N THR A 288 -5.90 -2.11 -22.21
CA THR A 288 -6.57 -0.86 -21.83
C THR A 288 -7.26 -0.97 -20.49
N LEU A 289 -6.83 -0.13 -19.55
CA LEU A 289 -7.39 -0.02 -18.21
C LEU A 289 -8.57 0.96 -18.20
N ILE A 290 -9.72 0.53 -17.70
CA ILE A 290 -10.89 1.41 -17.52
C ILE A 290 -10.83 2.11 -16.16
N LEU A 291 -10.87 3.44 -16.19
CA LEU A 291 -10.89 4.27 -14.99
C LEU A 291 -12.30 4.83 -14.74
N PRO A 292 -12.70 5.07 -13.48
CA PRO A 292 -11.92 4.86 -12.24
C PRO A 292 -11.96 3.41 -11.71
N CYS A 293 -12.68 2.50 -12.37
CA CYS A 293 -12.97 1.16 -11.81
C CYS A 293 -11.81 0.14 -11.81
N ARG A 294 -10.70 0.43 -12.51
CA ARG A 294 -9.48 -0.39 -12.61
C ARG A 294 -9.65 -1.77 -13.25
N HIS A 295 -10.64 -1.96 -14.13
CA HIS A 295 -10.77 -3.19 -14.91
C HIS A 295 -9.91 -3.15 -16.17
N LEU A 296 -8.91 -4.03 -16.24
CA LEU A 296 -8.17 -4.34 -17.47
C LEU A 296 -8.95 -5.44 -18.20
N CYS A 297 -9.80 -5.05 -19.16
CA CYS A 297 -10.70 -5.99 -19.84
C CYS A 297 -10.83 -5.74 -21.35
N LEU A 298 -10.23 -4.68 -21.89
CA LEU A 298 -10.37 -4.27 -23.29
C LEU A 298 -9.01 -4.19 -23.98
N CYS A 299 -9.01 -4.44 -25.28
CA CYS A 299 -7.96 -3.97 -26.18
C CYS A 299 -8.23 -2.51 -26.59
N THR A 300 -7.20 -1.81 -27.08
CA THR A 300 -7.25 -0.40 -27.47
C THR A 300 -8.37 -0.12 -28.48
N SER A 301 -8.53 -0.96 -29.49
CA SER A 301 -9.55 -0.78 -30.55
C SER A 301 -11.00 -0.88 -30.03
N CYS A 302 -11.24 -1.82 -29.12
CA CYS A 302 -12.55 -1.97 -28.48
C CYS A 302 -12.83 -0.84 -27.48
N ALA A 303 -11.80 -0.37 -26.77
CA ALA A 303 -11.94 0.75 -25.85
C ALA A 303 -12.31 2.06 -26.57
N ASP A 304 -11.67 2.35 -27.70
CA ASP A 304 -12.00 3.51 -28.53
C ASP A 304 -13.47 3.46 -28.99
N THR A 305 -13.94 2.30 -29.45
CA THR A 305 -15.33 2.13 -29.88
C THR A 305 -16.32 2.33 -28.71
N LEU A 306 -16.00 1.76 -27.55
CA LEU A 306 -16.87 1.77 -26.39
C LEU A 306 -17.03 3.17 -25.77
N ARG A 307 -15.97 4.00 -25.86
CA ARG A 307 -15.96 5.43 -25.47
C ARG A 307 -16.92 6.32 -26.29
N TYR A 308 -17.40 5.86 -27.43
CA TYR A 308 -18.38 6.61 -28.23
C TYR A 308 -19.80 6.05 -28.15
N GLN A 309 -19.99 4.81 -27.69
CA GLN A 309 -21.28 4.10 -27.79
C GLN A 309 -22.01 3.93 -26.45
N ALA A 310 -21.31 3.49 -25.41
CA ALA A 310 -21.94 3.03 -24.18
C ALA A 310 -21.37 3.67 -22.90
N ASN A 311 -20.14 4.20 -22.97
CA ASN A 311 -19.45 4.91 -21.89
C ASN A 311 -19.46 4.22 -20.52
N ASN A 312 -19.62 2.90 -20.46
CA ASN A 312 -19.68 2.13 -19.22
C ASN A 312 -18.73 0.92 -19.28
N CYS A 313 -18.05 0.61 -18.18
CA CYS A 313 -17.22 -0.58 -18.05
C CYS A 313 -18.04 -1.86 -18.30
N PRO A 314 -17.61 -2.78 -19.18
CA PRO A 314 -18.31 -4.05 -19.42
C PRO A 314 -18.45 -4.95 -18.19
N ILE A 315 -17.51 -4.85 -17.24
CA ILE A 315 -17.46 -5.71 -16.07
C ILE A 315 -18.35 -5.20 -14.93
N CYS A 316 -18.13 -3.95 -14.50
CA CYS A 316 -18.84 -3.39 -13.35
C CYS A 316 -19.90 -2.35 -13.68
N ARG A 317 -20.05 -1.97 -14.97
CA ARG A 317 -21.03 -0.99 -15.48
C ARG A 317 -20.90 0.42 -14.92
N LEU A 318 -19.79 0.73 -14.22
CA LEU A 318 -19.46 2.11 -13.85
C LEU A 318 -19.18 2.93 -15.11
N GLN A 319 -19.56 4.20 -15.07
CA GLN A 319 -19.36 5.14 -16.17
C GLN A 319 -17.86 5.50 -16.33
N LEU A 320 -17.44 5.59 -17.59
CA LEU A 320 -16.13 6.04 -18.08
C LEU A 320 -15.97 7.57 -17.95
#